data_AF-A0A933T0I6-F1
#
_entry.id   AF-A0A933T0I6-F1
#
_cell.length_a   1.000
_cell.length_b   1.000
_cell.length_c   1.000
_cell.angle_alpha   90.00
_cell.angle_beta   90.00
_cell.angle_gamma   90.00
#
_symmetry.space_group_name_H-M   'P 1'
#
loop_
_entity.id
_entity.type
_entity.pdbx_description
1 polymer ?
#
loop_
_entity_poly.entity_id
_entity_poly.type
_entity_poly.pdbx_seq_one_letter_code
_entity_poly.pdbx_strand_id
1 'polypeptide(L)'
;MDDRRKFKRYIVAGAIFGGVISLTISILMDTIYGDSLQGTWRDAIAKDLNRLFSLSVTSDSLSVIIVFIFILAILSLFGSFMGVLFILIIYKFFNLLHEK
;
A
#
# COMPACT_ATOMS: atom_id res chain seq x y z
N MET A 1 32.07 -10.30 -2.84
CA MET A 1 31.51 -8.91 -2.84
C MET A 1 30.22 -8.80 -3.67
N ASP A 2 29.87 -9.80 -4.48
CA ASP A 2 28.73 -9.78 -5.41
C ASP A 2 27.37 -10.12 -4.73
N ASP A 3 27.35 -11.07 -3.78
CA ASP A 3 26.11 -11.52 -3.14
C ASP A 3 25.39 -10.46 -2.30
N ARG A 4 26.14 -9.60 -1.61
CA ARG A 4 25.54 -8.47 -0.86
C ARG A 4 24.83 -7.48 -1.78
N ARG A 5 25.36 -7.26 -2.99
CA ARG A 5 24.73 -6.37 -3.98
C ARG A 5 23.46 -7.00 -4.57
N LYS A 6 23.52 -8.30 -4.88
CA LYS A 6 22.35 -9.08 -5.34
C LYS A 6 21.23 -9.09 -4.30
N PHE A 7 21.56 -9.37 -3.04
CA PHE A 7 20.60 -9.34 -1.94
C PHE A 7 19.92 -7.97 -1.78
N LYS A 8 20.71 -6.87 -1.78
CA LYS A 8 20.14 -5.51 -1.71
C LYS A 8 19.17 -5.23 -2.86
N ARG A 9 19.48 -5.67 -4.08
CA ARG A 9 18.58 -5.54 -5.24
C ARG A 9 17.28 -6.31 -5.03
N TYR A 10 17.32 -7.52 -4.49
CA TYR A 10 16.11 -8.29 -4.20
C TYR A 10 15.25 -7.63 -3.12
N ILE A 11 15.86 -7.07 -2.07
CA ILE A 11 15.13 -6.34 -1.03
C ILE A 11 14.45 -5.11 -1.61
N VAL A 12 15.15 -4.32 -2.44
CA VAL A 12 14.57 -3.15 -3.11
C VAL A 12 13.46 -3.56 -4.06
N ALA A 13 13.65 -4.63 -4.85
CA ALA A 13 12.61 -5.16 -5.72
C ALA A 13 11.38 -5.60 -4.92
N GLY A 14 11.57 -6.33 -3.82
CA GLY A 14 10.49 -6.72 -2.91
C GLY A 14 9.73 -5.53 -2.36
N ALA A 15 10.44 -4.46 -1.96
CA ALA A 15 9.81 -3.23 -1.50
C ALA A 15 8.96 -2.57 -2.60
N ILE A 16 9.51 -2.38 -3.80
CA ILE A 16 8.79 -1.76 -4.92
C ILE A 16 7.55 -2.59 -5.29
N PHE A 17 7.70 -3.90 -5.46
CA PHE A 17 6.57 -4.78 -5.81
C PHE A 17 5.51 -4.82 -4.71
N GLY A 18 5.92 -4.90 -3.43
CA GLY A 18 5.00 -4.87 -2.31
C GLY A 18 4.17 -3.59 -2.26
N GLY A 19 4.80 -2.42 -2.46
CA GLY A 19 4.12 -1.14 -2.50
C GLY A 19 3.15 -1.03 -3.68
N VAL A 20 3.60 -1.39 -4.88
CA VAL A 20 2.77 -1.34 -6.11
C VAL A 20 1.57 -2.29 -6.00
N ILE A 21 1.78 -3.52 -5.54
CA ILE A 21 0.68 -4.50 -5.37
C ILE A 21 -0.31 -4.01 -4.32
N SER A 22 0.16 -3.49 -3.18
CA SER A 22 -0.72 -2.95 -2.15
C SER A 22 -1.58 -1.79 -2.65
N LEU A 23 -0.97 -0.83 -3.38
CA LEU A 23 -1.71 0.26 -4.03
C LEU A 23 -2.73 -0.25 -5.04
N THR A 24 -2.31 -1.17 -5.89
CA THR A 24 -3.16 -1.75 -6.93
C THR A 24 -4.38 -2.42 -6.32
N ILE A 25 -4.19 -3.28 -5.31
CA ILE A 25 -5.30 -3.94 -4.61
C ILE A 25 -6.20 -2.91 -3.92
N SER A 26 -5.64 -1.89 -3.26
CA SER A 26 -6.42 -0.86 -2.57
C SER A 26 -7.33 -0.09 -3.54
N ILE A 27 -6.79 0.32 -4.69
CA ILE A 27 -7.56 1.01 -5.74
C ILE A 27 -8.58 0.08 -6.38
N LEU A 28 -8.23 -1.18 -6.66
CA LEU A 28 -9.18 -2.16 -7.19
C LEU A 28 -10.32 -2.42 -6.21
N MET A 29 -10.04 -2.49 -4.90
CA MET A 29 -11.07 -2.65 -3.88
C MET A 29 -12.03 -1.45 -3.87
N ASP A 30 -11.49 -0.24 -3.93
CA ASP A 30 -12.30 0.99 -3.97
C ASP A 30 -13.15 1.10 -5.25
N THR A 31 -12.57 0.77 -6.40
CA THR A 31 -13.22 0.97 -7.71
C THR A 31 -14.18 -0.15 -8.09
N ILE A 32 -13.84 -1.41 -7.82
CA ILE A 32 -14.66 -2.57 -8.21
C ILE A 32 -15.71 -2.88 -7.15
N TYR A 33 -15.35 -2.75 -5.88
CA TYR A 33 -16.21 -3.15 -4.77
C TYR A 33 -16.84 -1.99 -4.02
N GLY A 34 -16.60 -0.73 -4.42
CA GLY A 34 -17.17 0.46 -3.77
C GLY A 34 -18.69 0.38 -3.60
N ASP A 35 -19.42 -0.02 -4.64
CA ASP A 35 -20.88 -0.16 -4.59
C ASP A 35 -21.35 -1.24 -3.60
N SER A 36 -20.59 -2.34 -3.50
CA SER A 36 -20.87 -3.44 -2.56
C SER A 36 -20.47 -3.10 -1.12
N LEU A 37 -19.52 -2.19 -0.95
CA LEU A 37 -18.95 -1.78 0.34
C LEU A 37 -19.55 -0.46 0.87
N GLN A 38 -20.72 -0.05 0.35
CA GLN A 38 -21.47 1.13 0.77
C GLN A 38 -20.80 2.48 0.44
N GLY A 39 -20.02 2.52 -0.63
CA GLY A 39 -19.40 3.75 -1.16
C GLY A 39 -17.89 3.63 -1.30
N THR A 40 -17.27 4.71 -1.76
CA THR A 40 -15.82 4.78 -1.96
C THR A 40 -15.10 5.28 -0.71
N TRP A 41 -13.80 5.06 -0.66
CA TRP A 41 -12.92 5.61 0.37
C TRP A 41 -12.97 7.14 0.38
N ARG A 42 -13.14 7.78 -0.77
CA ARG A 42 -13.29 9.23 -0.88
C ARG A 42 -14.58 9.72 -0.23
N ASP A 43 -15.67 8.96 -0.35
CA ASP A 43 -16.94 9.28 0.33
C ASP A 43 -16.81 9.16 1.85
N ALA A 44 -16.12 8.11 2.32
CA ALA A 44 -15.84 7.92 3.74
C ALA A 44 -15.01 9.09 4.29
N ILE A 45 -13.95 9.49 3.59
CA ILE A 45 -13.10 10.63 3.98
C ILE A 45 -13.92 11.93 4.01
N ALA A 46 -14.76 12.20 3.02
CA ALA A 46 -15.60 13.39 2.99
C ALA A 46 -16.55 13.41 4.20
N LYS A 47 -17.17 12.28 4.52
CA LYS A 47 -18.06 12.12 5.69
C LYS A 47 -17.32 12.37 7.01
N ASP A 48 -16.10 11.85 7.14
CA ASP A 48 -15.28 12.04 8.34
C ASP A 48 -14.82 13.49 8.49
N LEU A 49 -14.37 14.14 7.41
CA LEU A 49 -13.99 15.56 7.45
C LEU A 49 -15.18 16.46 7.81
N ASN A 50 -16.36 16.16 7.29
CA ASN A 50 -17.58 16.89 7.65
C ASN A 50 -17.98 16.67 9.10
N ARG A 51 -17.82 15.46 9.63
CA ARG A 51 -18.19 15.14 11.01
C ARG A 51 -17.20 15.69 12.04
N LEU A 52 -15.90 15.64 11.74
CA LEU A 52 -14.84 16.00 12.69
C LEU A 52 -14.50 17.48 12.66
N PHE A 53 -14.60 18.12 11.49
CA PHE A 53 -14.16 19.50 11.29
C PHE A 53 -15.27 20.43 10.78
N SER A 54 -16.50 19.92 10.55
CA SER A 54 -17.64 20.71 10.05
C SER A 54 -17.36 21.43 8.73
N LEU A 55 -16.51 20.85 7.88
CA LEU A 55 -15.95 21.53 6.69
C LEU A 55 -16.88 21.58 5.46
N SER A 56 -18.08 20.99 5.51
CA SER A 56 -19.05 20.90 4.40
C SER A 56 -18.42 20.59 3.03
N VAL A 57 -17.48 19.63 2.99
CA VAL A 57 -16.73 19.18 1.83
C VAL A 57 -17.41 18.02 1.11
N THR A 58 -17.24 17.93 -0.21
CA THR A 58 -17.68 16.81 -1.05
C THR A 58 -16.51 15.86 -1.36
N SER A 59 -16.81 14.65 -1.84
CA SER A 59 -15.81 13.63 -2.20
C SER A 59 -14.82 14.08 -3.29
N ASP A 60 -15.21 15.07 -4.10
CA ASP A 60 -14.38 15.69 -5.14
C ASP A 60 -13.60 16.92 -4.70
N SER A 61 -13.73 17.33 -3.44
CA SER A 61 -12.96 18.45 -2.91
C SER A 61 -11.47 18.13 -2.86
N LEU A 62 -10.63 19.16 -3.09
CA LEU A 62 -9.17 19.05 -3.00
C LEU A 62 -8.72 18.49 -1.65
N SER A 63 -9.39 18.90 -0.56
CA SER A 63 -9.10 18.43 0.80
C SER A 63 -9.22 16.90 0.92
N VAL A 64 -10.30 16.33 0.37
CA VAL A 64 -10.53 14.87 0.37
C VAL A 64 -9.48 14.16 -0.47
N ILE A 65 -9.14 14.69 -1.66
CA ILE A 65 -8.13 14.10 -2.54
C ILE A 65 -6.76 14.06 -1.87
N ILE A 66 -6.36 15.14 -1.18
CA ILE A 66 -5.08 15.22 -0.46
C ILE A 66 -5.02 14.14 0.63
N VAL A 67 -6.07 14.03 1.44
CA VAL A 67 -6.15 13.00 2.50
C VAL A 67 -6.15 11.59 1.90
N PHE A 68 -6.85 11.38 0.80
CA PHE A 68 -6.89 10.09 0.11
C PHE A 68 -5.50 9.69 -0.42
N ILE A 69 -4.79 10.59 -1.10
CA ILE A 69 -3.42 10.34 -1.57
C ILE A 69 -2.48 10.04 -0.40
N PHE A 70 -2.64 10.75 0.73
CA PHE A 70 -1.86 10.50 1.94
C PHE A 70 -2.09 9.09 2.49
N ILE A 71 -3.34 8.63 2.56
CA ILE A 71 -3.69 7.27 2.99
C ILE A 71 -3.08 6.24 2.03
N LEU A 72 -3.19 6.45 0.71
CA LEU A 72 -2.57 5.56 -0.29
C LEU A 72 -1.05 5.51 -0.14
N ALA A 73 -0.38 6.62 0.16
CA ALA A 73 1.05 6.65 0.41
C ALA A 73 1.44 5.81 1.64
N ILE A 74 0.66 5.87 2.72
CA ILE A 74 0.87 5.02 3.91
C ILE A 74 0.67 3.54 3.57
N LEU A 75 -0.39 3.20 2.83
CA LEU A 75 -0.63 1.83 2.39
C LEU A 75 0.51 1.30 1.51
N SER A 76 1.00 2.11 0.58
CA SER A 76 2.16 1.78 -0.26
C SER A 76 3.41 1.51 0.59
N LEU A 77 3.66 2.33 1.61
CA LEU A 77 4.78 2.14 2.52
C LEU A 77 4.64 0.81 3.30
N PHE A 78 3.44 0.51 3.80
CA PHE A 78 3.16 -0.74 4.48
C PHE A 78 3.31 -1.95 3.54
N GLY A 79 2.78 -1.87 2.33
CA GLY A 79 2.96 -2.88 1.28
C GLY A 79 4.43 -3.10 0.95
N SER A 80 5.21 -2.03 0.86
CA SER A 80 6.65 -2.10 0.61
C SER A 80 7.38 -2.82 1.75
N PHE A 81 7.03 -2.49 3.00
CA PHE A 81 7.57 -3.18 4.17
C PHE A 81 7.24 -4.68 4.14
N MET A 82 6.00 -5.05 3.84
CA MET A 82 5.59 -6.46 3.71
C MET A 82 6.34 -7.18 2.58
N GLY A 83 6.57 -6.51 1.45
CA GLY A 83 7.36 -7.06 0.34
C GLY A 83 8.83 -7.32 0.72
N VAL A 84 9.43 -6.45 1.54
CA VAL A 84 10.76 -6.69 2.12
C VAL A 84 10.76 -7.94 3.01
N LEU A 85 9.78 -8.05 3.93
CA LEU A 85 9.65 -9.22 4.80
C LEU A 85 9.49 -10.51 4.00
N PHE A 86 8.67 -10.49 2.96
CA PHE A 86 8.48 -11.64 2.07
C PHE A 86 9.79 -12.08 1.43
N ILE A 87 10.56 -11.16 0.83
CA ILE A 87 11.86 -11.50 0.23
C ILE A 87 12.85 -12.01 1.29
N LEU A 88 12.84 -11.46 2.51
CA LEU A 88 13.69 -11.96 3.60
C LEU A 88 13.38 -13.42 3.95
N ILE A 89 12.10 -13.78 4.04
CA ILE A 89 11.65 -15.14 4.30
C ILE A 89 12.11 -16.07 3.18
N ILE A 90 11.87 -15.69 1.92
CA ILE A 90 12.26 -16.47 0.74
C ILE A 90 13.78 -16.66 0.68
N TYR A 91 14.55 -15.58 0.88
CA TYR A 91 16.00 -15.65 0.88
C TYR A 91 16.53 -16.60 1.97
N LYS A 92 15.98 -16.49 3.20
CA LYS A 92 16.36 -17.36 4.32
C LYS A 92 16.01 -18.82 4.04
N PHE A 93 14.84 -19.08 3.45
CA PHE A 93 14.40 -20.41 3.07
C PHE A 93 15.34 -21.06 2.06
N PHE A 94 15.71 -20.35 0.98
CA PHE A 94 16.65 -20.90 -0.01
C PHE A 94 18.06 -21.08 0.54
N ASN A 95 18.52 -20.17 1.39
CA ASN A 95 19.84 -20.32 2.02
C ASN A 95 19.90 -21.57 2.90
N LEU A 96 18.83 -21.86 3.65
CA LEU A 96 18.71 -23.08 4.45
C LEU A 96 18.73 -24.34 3.58
N LEU A 97 18.10 -24.30 2.41
CA LEU A 97 18.03 -25.44 1.49
C LEU A 97 19.39 -25.74 0.84
N HIS A 98 20.21 -24.71 0.60
CA HIS A 98 21.53 -24.82 0.00
C HIS A 98 22.62 -25.27 0.99
N GLU A 99 22.31 -25.29 2.29
CA GLU A 99 23.24 -25.67 3.36
C GLU A 99 23.31 -27.21 3.58
N LYS A 100 22.84 -28.00 2.61
CA LYS A 100 23.03 -29.47 2.52
C LYS A 100 23.95 -29.81 1.35
#